data_AF-A0A2G5E150-F1
#
_entry.id   AF-A0A2G5E150-F1
#
_cell.length_a   1.000
_cell.length_b   1.000
_cell.length_c   1.000
_cell.angle_alpha   90.00
_cell.angle_beta   90.00
_cell.angle_gamma   90.00
#
_symmetry.space_group_name_H-M   'P 1'
#
loop_
_entity.id
_entity.type
_entity.pdbx_description
1 polymer ?
#
loop_
_entity_poly.entity_id
_entity_poly.type
_entity_poly.pdbx_seq_one_letter_code
_entity_poly.pdbx_strand_id
1 'polypeptide(L)'
;MASRQQQSLEKMKVRQNYRNLWHTDLMSTIQADTPYCCLALWCAPCVSYLLRKRALYNDMSRYTCCAGYLPCSGRCGESRCPEFCLCTEVVLCFGNSVASTRFLLQDEFNIQTTKCDNCIIGFMFCLSQVACIFSIVAMIVGSEEISEASQILSCLADLVYCTVLVQLLFWIADTTQD
;
A
#
# COMPACT_ATOMS: atom_id res chain seq x y z
N MET A 1 11.00 14.28 23.58
CA MET A 1 10.75 13.17 22.64
C MET A 1 9.30 13.26 22.19
N ALA A 2 9.03 13.68 20.96
CA ALA A 2 7.66 13.69 20.45
C ALA A 2 7.14 12.23 20.38
N SER A 3 5.91 11.98 20.81
CA SER A 3 5.29 10.66 20.65
C SER A 3 5.17 10.35 19.14
N ARG A 4 5.27 9.08 18.73
CA ARG A 4 5.10 8.69 17.31
C ARG A 4 3.79 9.19 16.71
N GLN A 5 2.75 9.32 17.53
CA GLN A 5 1.47 9.92 17.13
C GLN A 5 1.62 11.40 16.73
N GLN A 6 2.41 12.17 17.47
CA GLN A 6 2.70 13.58 17.14
C GLN A 6 3.44 13.69 15.80
N GLN A 7 4.43 12.83 15.57
CA GLN A 7 5.19 12.81 14.32
C GLN A 7 4.31 12.42 13.11
N SER A 8 3.41 11.46 13.26
CA SER A 8 2.45 11.10 12.21
C SER A 8 1.47 12.25 11.90
N LEU A 9 1.01 12.97 12.93
CA LEU A 9 0.14 14.15 12.77
C LEU A 9 0.85 15.30 12.05
N GLU A 10 2.12 15.55 12.37
CA GLU A 10 2.93 16.56 11.69
C GLU A 10 3.16 16.19 10.22
N LYS A 11 3.52 14.93 9.93
CA LYS A 11 3.62 14.44 8.54
C LYS A 11 2.32 14.62 7.77
N MET A 12 1.16 14.35 8.38
CA MET A 12 -0.14 14.58 7.73
C MET A 12 -0.40 16.06 7.45
N LYS A 13 0.01 16.99 8.31
CA LYS A 13 -0.11 18.43 8.07
C LYS A 13 0.83 18.90 6.95
N VAL A 14 2.05 18.36 6.89
CA VAL A 14 3.02 18.68 5.83
C VAL A 14 2.48 18.24 4.46
N ARG A 15 1.85 17.06 4.39
CA ARG A 15 1.22 16.53 3.16
C ARG A 15 0.10 17.41 2.59
N GLN A 16 -0.51 18.27 3.40
CA GLN A 16 -1.51 19.23 2.91
C GLN A 16 -0.89 20.36 2.08
N ASN A 17 0.39 20.66 2.27
CA ASN A 17 1.10 21.77 1.59
C ASN A 17 1.95 21.31 0.40
N TYR A 18 1.80 20.06 -0.03
CA TYR A 18 2.47 19.50 -1.19
C TYR A 18 2.03 20.18 -2.48
N ARG A 19 3.00 20.49 -3.35
CA ARG A 19 2.77 21.27 -4.59
C ARG A 19 2.39 20.40 -5.78
N ASN A 20 2.88 19.16 -5.82
CA ASN A 20 2.70 18.28 -6.96
C ASN A 20 1.37 17.51 -6.82
N LEU A 21 0.73 17.22 -7.95
CA LEU A 21 -0.48 16.40 -8.03
C LEU A 21 -0.15 15.10 -8.75
N TRP A 22 -0.98 14.08 -8.55
CA TRP A 22 -0.88 12.85 -9.33
C TRP A 22 -1.16 13.16 -10.81
N HIS A 23 -0.32 12.66 -11.72
CA HIS A 23 -0.49 12.87 -13.17
C HIS A 23 -1.80 12.30 -13.70
N THR A 24 -2.28 11.19 -13.11
CA THR A 24 -3.54 10.55 -13.43
C THR A 24 -4.30 10.22 -12.16
N ASP A 25 -5.61 10.44 -12.17
CA ASP A 25 -6.50 10.00 -11.10
C ASP A 25 -6.60 8.48 -11.05
N LEU A 26 -6.91 7.95 -9.85
CA LEU A 26 -7.03 6.51 -9.62
C LEU A 26 -8.04 5.84 -10.57
N MET A 27 -9.16 6.52 -10.88
CA MET A 27 -10.19 5.98 -11.77
C MET A 27 -9.79 6.01 -13.25
N SER A 28 -9.09 7.05 -13.71
CA SER A 28 -8.69 7.16 -15.11
C SER A 28 -7.53 6.22 -15.45
N THR A 29 -6.68 5.92 -14.48
CA THR A 29 -5.54 5.00 -14.65
C THR A 29 -5.98 3.55 -14.90
N ILE A 30 -7.15 3.14 -14.38
CA ILE A 30 -7.71 1.81 -14.63
C ILE A 30 -8.12 1.64 -16.11
N GLN A 31 -8.62 2.70 -16.73
CA GLN A 31 -9.07 2.68 -18.12
C GLN A 31 -7.93 2.91 -19.12
N ALA A 32 -6.92 3.68 -18.73
CA ALA A 32 -5.79 4.01 -19.59
C ALA A 32 -4.86 2.82 -19.83
N ASP A 33 -4.67 1.94 -18.83
CA ASP A 33 -3.64 0.91 -18.88
C ASP A 33 -4.15 -0.50 -18.53
N THR A 34 -4.90 -1.07 -19.46
CA THR A 34 -5.37 -2.47 -19.40
C THR A 34 -4.26 -3.51 -19.21
N PRO A 35 -3.06 -3.44 -19.85
CA PRO A 35 -2.06 -4.50 -19.71
C PRO A 35 -1.44 -4.57 -18.31
N TYR A 36 -1.19 -3.43 -17.67
CA TYR A 36 -0.70 -3.39 -16.29
C TYR A 36 -1.77 -3.83 -15.29
N CYS A 37 -3.04 -3.53 -15.57
CA CYS A 37 -4.18 -4.04 -14.82
C CYS A 37 -4.25 -5.58 -14.89
N CYS A 38 -4.12 -6.17 -16.07
CA CYS A 38 -4.08 -7.64 -16.24
C CYS A 38 -2.87 -8.28 -15.54
N LEU A 39 -1.71 -7.61 -15.56
CA LEU A 39 -0.50 -8.09 -14.88
C LEU A 39 -0.65 -8.08 -13.34
N ALA A 40 -1.25 -7.01 -12.81
CA ALA A 40 -1.59 -6.91 -11.38
C ALA A 40 -2.61 -7.97 -10.96
N LEU A 41 -3.56 -8.31 -11.85
CA LEU A 41 -4.56 -9.35 -11.59
C LEU A 41 -3.96 -10.76 -11.56
N TRP A 42 -2.90 -11.02 -12.34
CA TRP A 42 -2.26 -12.33 -12.40
C TRP A 42 -1.29 -12.60 -11.23
N CYS A 43 -0.51 -11.59 -10.80
CA CYS A 43 0.29 -11.70 -9.58
C CYS A 43 0.48 -10.34 -8.88
N ALA A 44 -0.52 -9.89 -8.14
CA ALA A 44 -0.45 -8.64 -7.38
C ALA A 44 0.76 -8.58 -6.41
N PRO A 45 1.12 -9.65 -5.66
CA PRO A 45 2.28 -9.61 -4.77
C PRO A 45 3.60 -9.43 -5.53
N CYS A 46 3.75 -10.04 -6.71
CA CYS A 46 4.95 -9.90 -7.55
C CYS A 46 5.12 -8.46 -8.02
N VAL A 47 4.02 -7.83 -8.45
CA VAL A 47 4.04 -6.44 -8.92
C VAL A 47 4.31 -5.48 -7.77
N SER A 48 3.75 -5.72 -6.58
CA SER A 48 4.02 -4.94 -5.38
C SER A 48 5.49 -5.02 -4.96
N TYR A 49 6.09 -6.21 -5.05
CA TYR A 49 7.51 -6.42 -4.80
C TYR A 49 8.40 -5.59 -5.74
N LEU A 50 8.10 -5.65 -7.04
CA LEU A 50 8.82 -4.87 -8.06
C LEU A 50 8.63 -3.37 -7.87
N LEU A 51 7.40 -2.94 -7.57
CA LEU A 51 7.07 -1.56 -7.27
C LEU A 51 7.90 -1.03 -6.10
N ARG A 52 7.99 -1.81 -5.01
CA ARG A 52 8.78 -1.45 -3.84
C ARG A 52 10.27 -1.38 -4.16
N LYS A 53 10.81 -2.35 -4.90
CA LYS A 53 12.22 -2.32 -5.36
C LYS A 53 12.51 -1.08 -6.19
N ARG A 54 11.60 -0.71 -7.11
CA ARG A 54 11.74 0.49 -7.93
C ARG A 54 11.65 1.77 -7.09
N ALA A 55 10.71 1.84 -6.14
CA ALA A 55 10.58 2.98 -5.22
C ALA A 55 11.83 3.19 -4.34
N LEU A 56 12.63 2.14 -4.11
CA LEU A 56 13.91 2.20 -3.40
C LEU A 56 15.11 2.38 -4.33
N TYR A 57 14.89 2.67 -5.63
CA TYR A 57 15.95 2.76 -6.64
C TYR A 57 16.82 1.50 -6.73
N ASN A 58 16.23 0.33 -6.47
CA ASN A 58 16.91 -0.98 -6.39
C ASN A 58 17.99 -1.08 -5.29
N ASP A 59 18.07 -0.11 -4.38
CA ASP A 59 18.96 -0.13 -3.22
C ASP A 59 18.24 -0.71 -1.99
N MET A 60 18.48 -1.99 -1.74
CA MET A 60 17.86 -2.72 -0.63
C MET A 60 18.42 -2.34 0.74
N SER A 61 19.49 -1.52 0.82
CA SER A 61 20.00 -1.00 2.10
C SER A 61 19.05 0.02 2.74
N ARG A 62 18.24 0.71 1.92
CA ARG A 62 17.20 1.66 2.34
C ARG A 62 15.88 0.97 2.69
N TYR A 63 15.79 -0.35 2.54
CA TYR A 63 14.55 -1.07 2.82
C TYR A 63 14.21 -1.02 4.31
N THR A 64 12.97 -0.63 4.59
CA THR A 64 12.33 -0.76 5.91
C THR A 64 10.92 -1.32 5.67
N CYS A 65 10.58 -2.35 6.43
CA CYS A 65 9.31 -3.07 6.43
C CYS A 65 8.16 -2.08 6.59
N CYS A 66 7.19 -2.15 5.68
CA CYS A 66 6.04 -1.25 5.64
C CYS A 66 6.42 0.25 5.67
N ALA A 67 7.58 0.60 5.11
CA ALA A 67 8.17 1.93 5.10
C ALA A 67 8.31 2.62 6.48
N GLY A 68 8.36 1.85 7.57
CA GLY A 68 8.44 2.42 8.92
C GLY A 68 7.11 2.90 9.49
N TYR A 69 5.99 2.77 8.76
CA TYR A 69 4.67 3.22 9.21
C TYR A 69 4.01 2.27 10.19
N LEU A 70 4.34 0.98 10.13
CA LEU A 70 3.75 -0.03 11.01
C LEU A 70 4.67 -0.36 12.19
N PRO A 71 4.10 -0.81 13.33
CA PRO A 71 4.86 -1.18 14.52
C PRO A 71 5.75 -2.43 14.34
N CYS A 72 5.58 -3.19 13.26
CA CYS A 72 6.45 -4.31 12.88
C CYS A 72 7.81 -3.87 12.32
N SER A 73 7.93 -2.61 11.88
CA SER A 73 9.17 -2.04 11.35
C SER A 73 10.30 -2.07 12.39
N GLY A 74 11.50 -2.51 12.00
CA GLY A 74 12.65 -2.64 12.90
C GLY A 74 12.66 -3.89 13.78
N ARG A 75 11.61 -4.73 13.76
CA ARG A 75 11.52 -5.95 14.58
C ARG A 75 11.65 -7.25 13.78
N CYS A 76 11.46 -7.19 12.46
CA CYS A 76 11.49 -8.37 11.58
C CYS A 76 12.88 -8.76 11.05
N GLY A 77 13.97 -8.17 11.55
CA GLY A 77 15.34 -8.50 11.08
C GLY A 77 15.64 -8.03 9.64
N GLU A 78 14.95 -6.99 9.19
CA GLU A 78 15.02 -6.43 7.83
C GLU A 78 16.43 -6.03 7.37
N SER A 79 17.33 -5.71 8.31
CA SER A 79 18.72 -5.35 8.05
C SER A 79 19.62 -6.53 7.67
N ARG A 80 19.23 -7.78 8.01
CA ARG A 80 20.00 -8.99 7.63
C ARG A 80 19.54 -9.56 6.30
N CYS A 81 18.24 -9.60 6.03
CA CYS A 81 17.65 -10.17 4.82
C CYS A 81 16.46 -9.33 4.32
N PRO A 82 16.69 -8.18 3.66
CA PRO A 82 15.63 -7.27 3.23
C PRO A 82 14.71 -7.89 2.16
N GLU A 83 15.26 -8.72 1.27
CA GLU A 83 14.46 -9.34 0.19
C GLU A 83 13.42 -10.35 0.72
N PHE A 84 13.78 -11.12 1.73
CA PHE A 84 12.88 -12.09 2.37
C PHE A 84 11.79 -11.38 3.18
N CYS A 85 12.18 -10.33 3.92
CA CYS A 85 11.24 -9.48 4.64
C CYS A 85 10.26 -8.81 3.67
N LEU A 86 10.74 -8.30 2.53
CA LEU A 86 9.90 -7.72 1.49
C LEU A 86 8.95 -8.76 0.87
N CYS A 87 9.44 -9.97 0.58
CA CYS A 87 8.58 -11.06 0.08
C CYS A 87 7.46 -11.40 1.08
N THR A 88 7.80 -11.45 2.36
CA THR A 88 6.84 -11.72 3.44
C THR A 88 5.84 -10.57 3.58
N GLU A 89 6.29 -9.32 3.43
CA GLU A 89 5.45 -8.13 3.47
C GLU A 89 4.41 -8.13 2.34
N VAL A 90 4.81 -8.42 1.10
CA VAL A 90 3.89 -8.39 -0.05
C VAL A 90 2.93 -9.58 -0.06
N VAL A 91 3.28 -10.70 0.56
CA VAL A 91 2.44 -11.91 0.63
C VAL A 91 1.50 -11.87 1.83
N LEU A 92 2.00 -11.51 3.02
CA LEU A 92 1.20 -11.56 4.26
C LEU A 92 0.55 -10.22 4.61
N CYS A 93 1.03 -9.11 4.03
CA CYS A 93 0.63 -7.76 4.37
C CYS A 93 0.46 -6.90 3.11
N PHE A 94 -0.07 -7.48 2.03
CA PHE A 94 -0.20 -6.85 0.71
C PHE A 94 -0.77 -5.42 0.78
N GLY A 95 -1.92 -5.24 1.44
CA GLY A 95 -2.55 -3.92 1.59
C GLY A 95 -1.68 -2.89 2.31
N ASN A 96 -0.95 -3.31 3.34
CA ASN A 96 0.00 -2.44 4.06
C ASN A 96 1.23 -2.13 3.21
N SER A 97 1.69 -3.07 2.39
CA SER A 97 2.82 -2.86 1.49
C SER A 97 2.50 -1.85 0.39
N VAL A 98 1.34 -1.96 -0.25
CA VAL A 98 0.88 -1.01 -1.27
C VAL A 98 0.63 0.37 -0.67
N ALA A 99 -0.08 0.44 0.47
CA ALA A 99 -0.37 1.71 1.14
C ALA A 99 0.92 2.42 1.62
N SER A 100 1.85 1.70 2.23
CA SER A 100 3.12 2.27 2.69
C SER A 100 4.02 2.71 1.54
N THR A 101 3.96 2.03 0.39
CA THR A 101 4.67 2.44 -0.83
C THR A 101 4.09 3.71 -1.43
N ARG A 102 2.76 3.84 -1.45
CA ARG A 102 2.11 5.11 -1.82
C ARG A 102 2.56 6.25 -0.93
N PHE A 103 2.51 6.08 0.40
CA PHE A 103 2.92 7.12 1.34
C PHE A 103 4.40 7.48 1.22
N LEU A 104 5.26 6.50 0.94
CA LEU A 104 6.68 6.73 0.68
C LEU A 104 6.86 7.65 -0.54
N LEU A 105 6.22 7.31 -1.67
CA LEU A 105 6.32 8.12 -2.90
C LEU A 105 5.71 9.51 -2.73
N GLN A 106 4.59 9.63 -2.01
CA GLN A 106 4.00 10.94 -1.70
C GLN A 106 4.97 11.83 -0.94
N ASP A 107 5.71 11.28 0.02
CA ASP A 107 6.67 12.04 0.80
C ASP A 107 7.94 12.35 0.01
N GLU A 108 8.43 11.43 -0.83
CA GLU A 108 9.61 11.67 -1.69
C GLU A 108 9.34 12.76 -2.75
N PHE A 109 8.19 12.72 -3.40
CA PHE A 109 7.86 13.62 -4.51
C PHE A 109 6.97 14.80 -4.12
N ASN A 110 6.66 14.95 -2.83
CA ASN A 110 5.78 15.99 -2.30
C ASN A 110 4.46 16.10 -3.10
N ILE A 111 3.74 14.98 -3.20
CA ILE A 111 2.49 14.85 -3.99
C ILE A 111 1.26 14.90 -3.09
N GLN A 112 0.37 15.85 -3.34
CA GLN A 112 -0.87 16.02 -2.61
C GLN A 112 -1.92 14.97 -3.02
N THR A 113 -2.61 14.41 -2.03
CA THR A 113 -3.78 13.54 -2.25
C THR A 113 -5.02 14.36 -2.59
N THR A 114 -5.76 13.97 -3.62
CA THR A 114 -7.07 14.56 -3.90
C THR A 114 -8.11 14.10 -2.86
N LYS A 115 -9.26 14.79 -2.81
CA LYS A 115 -10.39 14.38 -1.93
C LYS A 115 -10.92 12.99 -2.29
N CYS A 116 -10.96 12.68 -3.60
CA CYS A 116 -11.40 11.38 -4.10
C CYS A 116 -10.44 10.27 -3.66
N ASP A 117 -9.13 10.50 -3.78
CA ASP A 117 -8.10 9.56 -3.29
C ASP A 117 -8.23 9.29 -1.79
N ASN A 118 -8.44 10.33 -0.97
CA ASN A 118 -8.60 10.17 0.47
C ASN A 118 -9.85 9.36 0.83
N CYS A 119 -10.94 9.53 0.09
CA CYS A 119 -12.15 8.73 0.28
C CYS A 119 -11.90 7.25 -0.04
N ILE A 120 -11.22 6.97 -1.16
CA ILE A 120 -10.91 5.59 -1.59
C ILE A 120 -9.92 4.94 -0.62
N ILE A 121 -8.82 5.60 -0.27
CA ILE A 121 -7.84 5.08 0.72
C ILE A 121 -8.51 4.83 2.06
N GLY A 122 -9.35 5.76 2.52
CA GLY A 122 -10.10 5.62 3.76
C GLY A 122 -11.04 4.42 3.72
N PHE A 123 -11.76 4.25 2.62
CA PHE A 123 -12.63 3.09 2.41
C PHE A 123 -11.84 1.77 2.42
N MET A 124 -10.69 1.71 1.75
CA MET A 124 -9.81 0.53 1.73
C MET A 124 -9.31 0.14 3.11
N PHE A 125 -8.82 1.12 3.88
CA PHE A 125 -8.34 0.88 5.23
C PHE A 125 -9.46 0.41 6.15
N CYS A 126 -10.65 1.02 6.04
CA CYS A 126 -11.83 0.55 6.76
C CYS A 126 -12.20 -0.89 6.40
N LEU A 127 -12.24 -1.24 5.11
CA LEU A 127 -12.52 -2.61 4.65
C LEU A 127 -11.50 -3.62 5.19
N SER A 128 -10.20 -3.30 5.11
CA SER A 128 -9.14 -4.17 5.60
C SER A 128 -9.23 -4.40 7.11
N GLN A 129 -9.53 -3.36 7.89
CA GLN A 129 -9.69 -3.47 9.34
C GLN A 129 -10.94 -4.26 9.72
N VAL A 130 -12.04 -4.04 9.00
CA VAL A 130 -13.29 -4.79 9.19
C VAL A 130 -13.09 -6.27 8.85
N ALA A 131 -12.37 -6.59 7.76
CA ALA A 131 -12.02 -7.97 7.40
C ALA A 131 -11.15 -8.66 8.47
N CYS A 132 -10.19 -7.92 9.05
CA CYS A 132 -9.35 -8.40 10.15
C CYS A 132 -10.19 -8.70 11.41
N ILE A 133 -11.09 -7.79 11.79
CA ILE A 133 -12.00 -7.98 12.93
C ILE A 133 -12.90 -9.19 12.70
N PHE A 134 -13.51 -9.31 11.51
CA PHE A 134 -14.35 -10.46 11.19
C PHE A 134 -13.56 -11.77 11.19
N SER A 135 -12.30 -11.78 10.75
CA SER A 135 -11.45 -12.98 10.82
C SER A 135 -11.13 -13.39 12.26
N ILE A 136 -10.88 -12.43 13.16
CA ILE A 136 -10.67 -12.70 14.58
C ILE A 136 -11.96 -13.21 15.24
N VAL A 137 -13.10 -12.59 14.92
CA VAL A 137 -14.42 -13.02 15.42
C VAL A 137 -14.77 -14.42 14.91
N ALA A 138 -14.50 -14.73 13.64
CA ALA A 138 -14.69 -16.06 13.07
C ALA A 138 -13.85 -17.13 13.79
N MET A 139 -12.60 -16.82 14.17
CA MET A 139 -11.76 -17.73 14.95
C MET A 139 -12.30 -17.98 16.37
N ILE A 140 -12.98 -17.01 17.00
CA ILE A 140 -13.54 -17.14 18.36
C ILE A 140 -14.91 -17.83 18.35
N VAL A 141 -15.76 -17.49 17.38
CA VAL A 141 -17.14 -17.99 17.28
C VAL A 141 -17.22 -19.33 16.53
N GLY A 142 -16.21 -19.64 15.69
CA GLY A 142 -16.16 -20.87 14.90
C GLY A 142 -17.23 -20.95 13.80
N SER A 143 -17.76 -19.82 13.34
CA SER A 143 -18.80 -19.77 12.31
C SER A 143 -18.22 -19.59 10.89
N GLU A 144 -18.62 -20.46 9.97
CA GLU A 144 -18.16 -20.46 8.58
C GLU A 144 -18.67 -19.22 7.80
N GLU A 145 -19.89 -18.76 8.07
CA GLU A 145 -20.49 -17.59 7.41
C GLU A 145 -19.67 -16.29 7.61
N ILE A 146 -19.10 -16.11 8.81
CA ILE A 146 -18.29 -14.92 9.12
C ILE A 146 -16.92 -15.02 8.44
N SER A 147 -16.38 -16.24 8.29
CA SER A 147 -15.14 -16.47 7.54
C SER A 147 -15.32 -16.25 6.04
N GLU A 148 -16.46 -16.62 5.46
CA GLU A 148 -16.73 -16.33 4.04
C GLU A 148 -16.91 -14.82 3.82
N ALA A 149 -17.62 -14.15 4.72
CA ALA A 149 -17.76 -12.69 4.69
C ALA A 149 -16.39 -11.99 4.79
N SER A 150 -15.48 -12.45 5.65
CA SER A 150 -14.14 -11.88 5.77
C SER A 150 -13.28 -12.11 4.53
N GLN A 151 -13.42 -13.26 3.85
CA GLN A 151 -12.74 -13.55 2.59
C GLN A 151 -13.24 -12.66 1.45
N ILE A 152 -14.56 -12.45 1.33
CA ILE A 152 -15.13 -11.54 0.33
C ILE A 152 -14.66 -10.11 0.57
N LEU A 153 -14.67 -9.65 1.82
CA LEU A 153 -14.16 -8.31 2.18
C LEU A 153 -12.67 -8.16 1.88
N SER A 154 -11.88 -9.21 2.11
CA SER A 154 -10.45 -9.22 1.77
C SER A 154 -10.24 -9.16 0.26
N CYS A 155 -11.03 -9.93 -0.51
CA CYS A 155 -11.00 -9.92 -1.98
C CYS A 155 -11.39 -8.54 -2.54
N LEU A 156 -12.42 -7.89 -1.97
CA LEU A 156 -12.79 -6.52 -2.33
C LEU A 156 -11.69 -5.52 -1.98
N ALA A 157 -11.05 -5.65 -0.82
CA ALA A 157 -9.93 -4.81 -0.45
C ALA A 157 -8.76 -4.98 -1.44
N ASP A 158 -8.41 -6.22 -1.80
CA ASP A 158 -7.35 -6.54 -2.75
C ASP A 158 -7.64 -5.98 -4.15
N LEU A 159 -8.89 -6.04 -4.61
CA LEU A 159 -9.29 -5.43 -5.88
C LEU A 159 -9.03 -3.92 -5.90
N VAL A 160 -9.34 -3.21 -4.80
CA VAL A 160 -9.06 -1.78 -4.72
C VAL A 160 -7.54 -1.54 -4.54
N TYR A 161 -6.80 -2.43 -3.86
CA TYR A 161 -5.34 -2.30 -3.78
C TYR A 161 -4.67 -2.51 -5.13
N CYS A 162 -5.21 -3.37 -5.98
CA CYS A 162 -4.76 -3.53 -7.36
C CYS A 162 -4.90 -2.23 -8.17
N THR A 163 -5.99 -1.46 -8.00
CA THR A 163 -6.14 -0.19 -8.73
C THR A 163 -5.12 0.85 -8.29
N VAL A 164 -4.83 0.94 -6.99
CA VAL A 164 -3.74 1.79 -6.46
C VAL A 164 -2.38 1.34 -6.97
N LEU A 165 -2.12 0.04 -6.98
CA LEU A 165 -0.86 -0.51 -7.44
C LEU A 165 -0.60 -0.24 -8.93
N VAL A 166 -1.63 -0.29 -9.79
CA VAL A 166 -1.52 0.10 -11.21
C VAL A 166 -1.18 1.59 -11.35
N GLN A 167 -1.85 2.46 -10.59
CA GLN A 167 -1.54 3.90 -10.60
C GLN A 167 -0.09 4.18 -10.19
N LEU A 168 0.39 3.56 -9.11
CA LEU A 168 1.76 3.73 -8.65
C LEU A 168 2.78 3.20 -9.67
N LEU A 169 2.48 2.09 -10.32
CA LEU A 169 3.38 1.50 -11.31
C LEU A 169 3.48 2.36 -12.57
N PHE A 170 2.37 2.93 -13.02
CA PHE A 170 2.34 3.90 -14.12
C PHE A 170 3.18 5.13 -13.77
N TRP A 171 2.96 5.71 -12.59
CA TRP A 171 3.67 6.90 -12.14
C TRP A 171 5.18 6.66 -12.00
N ILE A 172 5.60 5.50 -11.49
CA ILE A 172 7.02 5.11 -11.47
C ILE A 172 7.57 4.91 -12.89
N ALA A 173 6.82 4.29 -13.80
CA ALA A 173 7.28 4.08 -15.17
C ALA A 173 7.54 5.41 -15.88
N ASP A 174 6.62 6.37 -15.75
CA ASP A 174 6.73 7.73 -16.30
C ASP A 174 7.94 8.48 -15.73
N THR A 175 8.13 8.43 -14.41
CA THR A 175 9.25 9.13 -13.73
C THR A 175 10.62 8.47 -13.93
N THR A 176 10.70 7.25 -14.45
CA THR A 176 11.97 6.61 -14.82
C THR A 176 12.42 6.90 -16.25
N GLN A 177 11.60 7.60 -17.06
CA GLN A 177 11.94 7.98 -18.42
C GLN A 177 12.58 9.37 -18.55
N ASP A 178 12.58 10.17 -17.48
CA ASP A 178 13.29 11.46 -17.35
C ASP A 178 14.64 11.31 -16.59
#